data_AF-A0A7W2FFA3-F1
#
_entry.id   AF-A0A7W2FFA3-F1
#
_cell.length_a   1.000
_cell.length_b   1.000
_cell.length_c   1.000
_cell.angle_alpha   90.00
_cell.angle_beta   90.00
_cell.angle_gamma   90.00
#
_symmetry.space_group_name_H-M   'P 1'
#
loop_
_entity.id
_entity.type
_entity.pdbx_description
1 polymer ?
#
loop_
_entity_poly.entity_id
_entity_poly.type
_entity_poly.pdbx_seq_one_letter_code
_entity_poly.pdbx_strand_id
1 'polypeptide(L)'
;MKCIFRGLAVLCAALLLQASALAANAGGGADEAVALVKRAVAYIKANGTEKAYAEFSNPKGQFVEGNLYIFVYDLNGVSLAIGNGNSARMVGKNLIDMRDAEGNYLIKGLVNVAKTKGHGWFDYKWPNPVSKAVEQKSSYVERLDDTLVGCGIYKPGK
;
A
#
# COMPACT_ATOMS: atom_id res chain seq x y z
N MET A 1 41.05 -59.25 -5.18
CA MET A 1 40.36 -60.50 -5.60
C MET A 1 38.96 -60.45 -5.00
N LYS A 2 37.91 -60.26 -5.84
CA LYS A 2 36.78 -61.20 -6.08
C LYS A 2 35.96 -61.49 -4.81
N CYS A 3 34.64 -61.29 -4.65
CA CYS A 3 33.42 -61.24 -5.49
C CYS A 3 32.31 -60.54 -4.65
N ILE A 4 31.38 -59.68 -5.14
CA ILE A 4 30.12 -59.96 -5.88
C ILE A 4 29.20 -60.95 -5.09
N PHE A 5 27.91 -60.76 -4.70
CA PHE A 5 26.73 -60.08 -5.28
C PHE A 5 25.58 -59.96 -4.22
N ARG A 6 24.63 -59.05 -4.51
CA ARG A 6 23.15 -59.09 -4.30
C ARG A 6 22.52 -58.68 -2.96
N GLY A 7 21.80 -57.55 -3.03
CA GLY A 7 20.68 -57.20 -2.16
C GLY A 7 19.91 -56.01 -2.74
N LEU A 8 18.94 -56.29 -3.62
CA LEU A 8 17.99 -55.31 -4.15
C LEU A 8 16.92 -55.07 -3.10
N ALA A 9 16.78 -53.86 -2.59
CA ALA A 9 15.56 -53.39 -1.94
C ALA A 9 15.37 -51.90 -2.22
N VAL A 10 14.49 -51.64 -3.18
CA VAL A 10 13.82 -50.37 -3.43
C VAL A 10 13.05 -49.99 -2.16
N LEU A 11 13.16 -48.75 -1.65
CA LEU A 11 11.99 -47.97 -1.23
C LEU A 11 12.33 -46.53 -0.80
N CYS A 12 11.53 -45.61 -1.33
CA CYS A 12 11.11 -44.34 -0.75
C CYS A 12 12.14 -43.22 -0.56
N ALA A 13 12.21 -42.39 -1.60
CA ALA A 13 12.47 -40.96 -1.51
C ALA A 13 11.62 -40.29 -0.41
N ALA A 14 12.27 -39.53 0.46
CA ALA A 14 11.64 -38.47 1.24
C ALA A 14 12.55 -37.25 1.22
N LEU A 15 12.65 -36.62 0.04
CA LEU A 15 13.08 -35.23 -0.08
C LEU A 15 11.96 -34.38 0.53
N LEU A 16 12.12 -34.03 1.80
CA LEU A 16 11.29 -33.02 2.45
C LEU A 16 11.59 -31.68 1.76
N LEU A 17 10.78 -31.34 0.75
CA LEU A 17 10.60 -29.96 0.35
C LEU A 17 10.06 -29.21 1.56
N GLN A 18 10.92 -28.44 2.22
CA GLN A 18 10.46 -27.32 3.04
C GLN A 18 9.93 -26.25 2.08
N ALA A 19 8.69 -26.43 1.63
CA ALA A 19 7.90 -25.34 1.09
C ALA A 19 7.53 -24.45 2.28
N SER A 20 8.40 -23.48 2.59
CA SER A 20 8.02 -22.34 3.42
C SER A 20 6.84 -21.67 2.72
N ALA A 21 5.65 -21.83 3.31
CA ALA A 21 4.42 -21.25 2.84
C ALA A 21 4.54 -19.73 2.82
N LEU A 22 4.87 -19.16 1.66
CA LEU A 22 4.42 -17.81 1.36
C LEU A 22 2.92 -17.90 1.13
N ALA A 23 2.16 -17.75 2.22
CA ALA A 23 0.79 -17.32 2.11
C ALA A 23 0.82 -15.93 1.45
N ALA A 24 0.61 -15.92 0.13
CA ALA A 24 0.38 -14.70 -0.63
C ALA A 24 -0.90 -14.07 -0.08
N ASN A 25 -0.76 -13.12 0.83
CA ASN A 25 -1.85 -12.27 1.24
C ASN A 25 -2.23 -11.45 0.01
N ALA A 26 -3.35 -11.78 -0.63
CA ALA A 26 -3.82 -11.12 -1.85
C ALA A 26 -4.21 -9.63 -1.66
N GLY A 27 -3.95 -9.05 -0.48
CA GLY A 27 -3.94 -7.62 -0.22
C GLY A 27 -2.57 -7.22 0.27
N GLY A 28 -1.92 -6.31 -0.44
CA GLY A 28 -0.51 -6.00 -0.18
C GLY A 28 -0.23 -5.68 1.29
N GLY A 29 0.88 -6.22 1.78
CA GLY A 29 1.27 -6.14 3.19
C GLY A 29 1.68 -4.73 3.61
N ALA A 30 1.82 -4.53 4.94
CA ALA A 30 2.28 -3.25 5.49
C ALA A 30 3.65 -2.84 4.92
N ASP A 31 4.57 -3.80 4.78
CA ASP A 31 5.90 -3.58 4.22
C ASP A 31 5.86 -3.19 2.74
N GLU A 32 4.96 -3.78 1.96
CA GLU A 32 4.77 -3.47 0.54
C GLU A 32 4.18 -2.07 0.37
N ALA A 33 3.23 -1.65 1.21
CA ALA A 33 2.71 -0.29 1.22
C ALA A 33 3.81 0.74 1.53
N VAL A 34 4.66 0.47 2.52
CA VAL A 34 5.82 1.32 2.85
C VAL A 34 6.79 1.38 1.67
N ALA A 35 7.11 0.22 1.07
CA ALA A 35 8.01 0.15 -0.08
C ALA A 35 7.46 0.92 -1.29
N LEU A 36 6.16 0.87 -1.53
CA LEU A 36 5.49 1.61 -2.60
C LEU A 36 5.56 3.13 -2.35
N VAL A 37 5.33 3.59 -1.11
CA VAL A 37 5.48 5.02 -0.74
C VAL A 37 6.92 5.49 -0.97
N LYS A 38 7.92 4.72 -0.54
CA LYS A 38 9.33 5.06 -0.75
C LYS A 38 9.70 5.16 -2.22
N ARG A 39 9.20 4.23 -3.05
CA ARG A 39 9.37 4.30 -4.52
C ARG A 39 8.68 5.54 -5.10
N ALA A 40 7.50 5.90 -4.61
CA ALA A 40 6.78 7.08 -5.07
C ALA A 40 7.53 8.37 -4.73
N VAL A 41 8.03 8.49 -3.50
CA VAL A 41 8.88 9.62 -3.07
C VAL A 41 10.13 9.72 -3.94
N ALA A 42 10.82 8.61 -4.21
CA ALA A 42 11.98 8.59 -5.10
C ALA A 42 11.61 9.00 -6.53
N TYR A 43 10.45 8.56 -7.03
CA TYR A 43 9.96 8.90 -8.36
C TYR A 43 9.67 10.39 -8.51
N ILE A 44 9.04 11.03 -7.50
CA ILE A 44 8.84 12.49 -7.46
C ILE A 44 10.20 13.21 -7.54
N LYS A 45 11.17 12.80 -6.71
CA LYS A 45 12.50 13.43 -6.68
C LYS A 45 13.23 13.33 -8.02
N ALA A 46 13.06 12.22 -8.74
CA ALA A 46 13.72 12.00 -10.02
C ALA A 46 13.01 12.62 -11.23
N ASN A 47 11.68 12.77 -11.16
CA ASN A 47 10.86 13.11 -12.34
C ASN A 47 10.06 14.41 -12.20
N GLY A 48 10.05 15.03 -11.03
CA GLY A 48 9.21 16.18 -10.72
C GLY A 48 7.75 15.79 -10.43
N THR A 49 7.02 16.74 -9.85
CA THR A 49 5.65 16.54 -9.37
C THR A 49 4.65 16.34 -10.49
N GLU A 50 4.75 17.06 -11.60
CA GLU A 50 3.82 16.94 -12.74
C GLU A 50 3.77 15.51 -13.29
N LYS A 51 4.93 14.97 -13.67
CA LYS A 51 5.05 13.61 -14.20
C LYS A 51 4.69 12.56 -13.15
N ALA A 52 5.08 12.78 -11.89
CA ALA A 52 4.75 11.87 -10.81
C ALA A 52 3.25 11.80 -10.52
N TYR A 53 2.57 12.94 -10.42
CA TYR A 53 1.15 12.99 -10.05
C TYR A 53 0.25 12.50 -11.18
N ALA A 54 0.64 12.73 -12.44
CA ALA A 54 -0.02 12.11 -13.59
C ALA A 54 0.07 10.58 -13.53
N GLU A 55 1.26 10.04 -13.24
CA GLU A 55 1.46 8.59 -13.11
C GLU A 55 0.72 8.01 -11.89
N PHE A 56 0.76 8.68 -10.74
CA PHE A 56 0.03 8.24 -9.54
C PHE A 56 -1.49 8.31 -9.72
N SER A 57 -1.99 9.14 -10.64
CA SER A 57 -3.41 9.23 -10.96
C SER A 57 -3.84 8.25 -12.06
N ASN A 58 -2.91 7.48 -12.63
CA ASN A 58 -3.20 6.43 -13.59
C ASN A 58 -3.55 5.13 -12.83
N PRO A 59 -4.82 4.68 -12.81
CA PRO A 59 -5.23 3.46 -12.09
C PRO A 59 -4.65 2.17 -12.69
N LYS A 60 -4.02 2.25 -13.87
CA LYS A 60 -3.29 1.16 -14.53
C LYS A 60 -1.77 1.40 -14.54
N GLY A 61 -1.30 2.42 -13.81
CA GLY A 61 0.10 2.80 -13.74
C GLY A 61 0.91 1.90 -12.81
N GLN A 62 2.22 2.12 -12.80
CA GLN A 62 3.17 1.30 -12.03
C GLN A 62 3.07 1.48 -10.51
N PHE A 63 2.28 2.47 -10.05
CA PHE A 63 2.05 2.75 -8.63
C PHE A 63 0.70 2.24 -8.11
N VAL A 64 0.10 1.30 -8.85
CA VAL A 64 -1.08 0.53 -8.44
C VAL A 64 -0.72 -0.95 -8.48
N GLU A 65 -0.67 -1.58 -7.31
CA GLU A 65 -0.22 -2.97 -7.13
C GLU A 65 -1.25 -3.75 -6.32
N GLY A 66 -2.11 -4.50 -7.03
CA GLY A 66 -3.24 -5.19 -6.42
C GLY A 66 -4.19 -4.21 -5.73
N ASN A 67 -4.20 -4.24 -4.40
CA ASN A 67 -5.02 -3.33 -3.56
C ASN A 67 -4.27 -2.09 -3.07
N LEU A 68 -2.96 -1.99 -3.35
CA LEU A 68 -2.11 -0.86 -2.99
C LEU A 68 -2.16 0.20 -4.09
N TYR A 69 -2.25 1.47 -3.69
CA TYR A 69 -2.18 2.60 -4.59
C TYR A 69 -1.65 3.83 -3.87
N ILE A 70 -0.98 4.71 -4.60
CA ILE A 70 -0.50 5.99 -4.08
C ILE A 70 -1.61 7.02 -4.01
N PHE A 71 -1.60 7.81 -2.95
CA PHE A 71 -2.30 9.09 -2.88
C PHE A 71 -1.34 10.19 -2.43
N VAL A 72 -1.63 11.43 -2.84
CA VAL A 72 -0.86 12.61 -2.49
C VAL A 72 -1.81 13.72 -2.06
N TYR A 73 -1.51 14.36 -0.93
CA TYR A 73 -2.19 15.56 -0.46
C TYR A 73 -1.18 16.66 -0.19
N ASP A 74 -1.57 17.91 -0.39
CA ASP A 74 -0.82 19.01 0.21
C ASP A 74 -1.06 19.06 1.73
N LEU A 75 -0.23 19.83 2.44
CA LEU A 75 -0.33 20.00 3.89
C LEU A 75 -1.50 20.88 4.36
N ASN A 76 -2.35 21.35 3.44
CA ASN A 76 -3.63 22.04 3.69
C ASN A 76 -4.84 21.13 3.40
N GLY A 77 -4.61 19.88 2.98
CA GLY A 77 -5.63 18.86 2.73
C GLY A 77 -6.19 18.84 1.31
N VAL A 78 -5.58 19.53 0.34
CA VAL A 78 -5.94 19.42 -1.07
C VAL A 78 -5.41 18.12 -1.64
N SER A 79 -6.29 17.33 -2.27
CA SER A 79 -5.89 16.11 -2.97
C SER A 79 -5.16 16.44 -4.26
N LEU A 80 -3.92 15.97 -4.42
CA LEU A 80 -3.09 16.23 -5.60
C LEU A 80 -3.05 15.05 -6.58
N ALA A 81 -3.08 13.82 -6.07
CA ALA A 81 -3.12 12.61 -6.90
C ALA A 81 -3.74 11.45 -6.11
N ILE A 82 -4.48 10.56 -6.79
CA ILE A 82 -5.02 9.32 -6.19
C ILE A 82 -5.06 8.21 -7.26
N GLY A 83 -4.38 7.10 -7.02
CA GLY A 83 -4.33 5.95 -7.95
C GLY A 83 -5.56 5.06 -7.92
N ASN A 84 -6.44 5.23 -6.93
CA ASN A 84 -7.73 4.57 -6.93
C ASN A 84 -8.73 5.32 -7.83
N GLY A 85 -9.04 4.73 -8.99
CA GLY A 85 -9.97 5.31 -9.97
C GLY A 85 -11.35 5.66 -9.40
N ASN A 86 -11.86 4.93 -8.40
CA ASN A 86 -13.14 5.24 -7.74
C ASN A 86 -13.09 6.54 -6.92
N SER A 87 -11.90 7.06 -6.65
CA SER A 87 -11.65 8.28 -5.88
C SER A 87 -11.12 9.42 -6.76
N ALA A 88 -11.04 9.26 -8.09
CA ALA A 88 -10.54 10.29 -9.00
C ALA A 88 -11.25 11.64 -8.84
N ARG A 89 -12.56 11.63 -8.54
CA ARG A 89 -13.38 12.84 -8.29
C ARG A 89 -12.95 13.67 -7.06
N MET A 90 -12.03 13.17 -6.24
CA MET A 90 -11.50 13.83 -5.05
C MET A 90 -10.28 14.70 -5.38
N VAL A 91 -9.57 14.42 -6.47
CA VAL A 91 -8.41 15.20 -6.92
C VAL A 91 -8.83 16.66 -7.16
N GLY A 92 -8.02 17.59 -6.68
CA GLY A 92 -8.26 19.04 -6.73
C GLY A 92 -9.16 19.60 -5.61
N LYS A 93 -9.76 18.76 -4.76
CA LYS A 93 -10.62 19.22 -3.66
C LYS A 93 -9.85 19.32 -2.36
N ASN A 94 -10.17 20.35 -1.57
CA ASN A 94 -9.76 20.40 -0.17
C ASN A 94 -10.66 19.45 0.65
N LEU A 95 -10.02 18.50 1.31
CA LEU A 95 -10.66 17.44 2.08
C LEU A 95 -10.22 17.45 3.55
N ILE A 96 -9.64 18.55 4.04
CA ILE A 96 -9.10 18.64 5.40
C ILE A 96 -10.13 18.34 6.49
N ASP A 97 -11.41 18.66 6.23
CA ASP A 97 -12.52 18.42 7.14
C ASP A 97 -13.33 17.15 6.81
N MET A 98 -12.86 16.33 5.84
CA MET A 98 -13.48 15.05 5.54
C MET A 98 -13.39 14.12 6.74
N ARG A 99 -14.53 13.51 7.08
CA ARG A 99 -14.65 12.52 8.15
C ARG A 99 -14.86 11.12 7.60
N ASP A 100 -14.31 10.14 8.29
CA ASP A 100 -14.66 8.74 8.07
C ASP A 100 -16.01 8.38 8.73
N ALA A 101 -16.41 7.12 8.62
CA ALA A 101 -17.66 6.60 9.18
C ALA A 101 -17.73 6.63 10.73
N GLU A 102 -16.61 6.86 11.42
CA GLU A 102 -16.53 6.99 12.88
C GLU A 102 -16.40 8.46 13.32
N GLY A 103 -16.41 9.40 12.37
CA GLY A 103 -16.29 10.83 12.65
C GLY A 103 -14.85 11.33 12.74
N ASN A 104 -13.85 10.48 12.49
CA ASN A 104 -12.44 10.87 12.53
C ASN A 104 -12.10 11.78 11.35
N TYR A 105 -11.37 12.87 11.60
CA TYR A 105 -10.86 13.73 10.55
C TYR A 105 -9.69 13.05 9.82
N LEU A 106 -10.00 12.32 8.75
CA LEU A 106 -9.05 11.46 8.05
C LEU A 106 -7.85 12.26 7.53
N ILE A 107 -8.10 13.27 6.69
CA ILE A 107 -7.01 14.03 6.03
C ILE A 107 -6.23 14.86 7.04
N LYS A 108 -6.93 15.47 8.01
CA LYS A 108 -6.29 16.20 9.11
C LYS A 108 -5.36 15.29 9.92
N GLY A 109 -5.77 14.04 10.17
CA GLY A 109 -4.95 13.03 10.84
C GLY A 109 -3.68 12.69 10.07
N LEU A 110 -3.80 12.42 8.76
CA LEU A 110 -2.64 12.16 7.89
C LEU A 110 -1.68 13.36 7.83
N VAL A 111 -2.21 14.57 7.64
CA VAL A 111 -1.43 15.82 7.65
C VAL A 111 -0.72 16.01 8.99
N ASN A 112 -1.38 15.70 10.12
CA ASN A 112 -0.76 15.80 11.44
C ASN A 112 0.42 14.83 11.59
N VAL A 113 0.29 13.58 11.13
CA VAL A 113 1.40 12.61 11.12
C VAL A 113 2.57 13.16 10.30
N ALA A 114 2.30 13.64 9.08
CA ALA A 114 3.32 14.21 8.20
C ALA A 114 4.03 15.44 8.82
N LYS A 115 3.28 16.37 9.42
CA LYS A 115 3.84 17.59 10.02
C LYS A 115 4.66 17.34 11.28
N THR A 116 4.21 16.43 12.15
CA THR A 116 4.79 16.25 13.50
C THR A 116 5.87 15.18 13.55
N LYS A 117 5.73 14.11 12.76
CA LYS A 117 6.65 12.96 12.78
C LYS A 117 7.45 12.81 11.48
N GLY A 118 7.07 13.50 10.41
CA GLY A 118 7.63 13.31 9.08
C GLY A 118 7.10 12.06 8.38
N HIS A 119 6.84 10.97 9.11
CA HIS A 119 6.22 9.77 8.55
C HIS A 119 5.47 8.95 9.62
N GLY A 120 4.63 8.02 9.19
CA GLY A 120 3.97 7.07 10.09
C GLY A 120 2.63 6.55 9.58
N TRP A 121 2.00 5.72 10.40
CA TRP A 121 0.70 5.12 10.12
C TRP A 121 -0.45 5.91 10.75
N PHE A 122 -1.60 5.92 10.08
CA PHE A 122 -2.85 6.46 10.59
C PHE A 122 -4.01 5.51 10.23
N ASP A 123 -4.82 5.19 11.24
CA ASP A 123 -5.96 4.28 11.12
C ASP A 123 -7.27 5.07 10.93
N TYR A 124 -8.16 4.55 10.08
CA TYR A 124 -9.47 5.14 9.78
C TYR A 124 -10.37 4.12 9.09
N LYS A 125 -11.67 4.42 8.97
CA LYS A 125 -12.59 3.61 8.16
C LYS A 125 -12.72 4.10 6.72
N TRP A 126 -12.71 3.19 5.76
CA TRP A 126 -12.85 3.54 4.34
C TRP A 126 -13.65 2.49 3.56
N PRO A 127 -14.44 2.89 2.54
CA PRO A 127 -15.04 1.93 1.62
C PRO A 127 -13.97 1.10 0.92
N ASN A 128 -14.05 -0.22 1.03
CA ASN A 128 -13.19 -1.14 0.30
C ASN A 128 -13.74 -1.28 -1.14
N PRO A 129 -12.93 -1.00 -2.19
CA PRO A 129 -13.40 -1.09 -3.57
C PRO A 129 -13.78 -2.50 -4.01
N VAL A 130 -13.28 -3.54 -3.33
CA VAL A 130 -13.54 -4.96 -3.61
C VAL A 130 -14.80 -5.42 -2.89
N SER A 131 -14.82 -5.37 -1.55
CA SER A 131 -15.96 -5.88 -0.76
C SER A 131 -17.18 -4.95 -0.73
N LYS A 132 -17.00 -3.67 -1.10
CA LYS A 132 -17.98 -2.58 -0.97
C LYS A 132 -18.39 -2.25 0.47
N ALA A 133 -17.84 -2.93 1.46
CA ALA A 133 -18.06 -2.63 2.86
C ALA A 133 -17.17 -1.46 3.33
N VAL A 134 -17.60 -0.79 4.39
CA VAL A 134 -16.74 0.14 5.13
C VAL A 134 -15.88 -0.67 6.09
N GLU A 135 -14.57 -0.66 5.85
CA GLU A 135 -13.61 -1.50 6.57
C GLU A 135 -12.53 -0.66 7.26
N GLN A 136 -11.85 -1.28 8.23
CA GLN A 136 -10.67 -0.66 8.85
C GLN A 136 -9.53 -0.59 7.85
N LYS A 137 -8.95 0.60 7.69
CA LYS A 137 -7.82 0.87 6.82
C LYS A 137 -6.71 1.54 7.62
N SER A 138 -5.47 1.14 7.37
CA SER A 138 -4.28 1.86 7.85
C SER A 138 -3.54 2.42 6.68
N SER A 139 -3.18 3.70 6.71
CA SER A 139 -2.33 4.31 5.69
C SER A 139 -1.01 4.77 6.28
N TYR A 140 0.08 4.36 5.62
CA TYR A 140 1.40 4.90 5.84
C TYR A 140 1.56 6.16 5.00
N VAL A 141 2.13 7.21 5.59
CA VAL A 141 2.45 8.47 4.91
C VAL A 141 3.89 8.87 5.18
N GLU A 142 4.52 9.51 4.20
CA GLU A 142 5.77 10.24 4.33
C GLU A 142 5.57 11.68 3.83
N ARG A 143 6.12 12.63 4.58
CA ARG A 143 6.19 14.03 4.17
C ARG A 143 7.25 14.20 3.09
N LEU A 144 6.90 14.94 2.04
CA LEU A 144 7.81 15.44 1.03
C LEU A 144 7.50 16.92 0.79
N ASP A 145 8.39 17.79 1.28
CA ASP A 145 8.23 19.25 1.26
C ASP A 145 6.88 19.70 1.87
N ASP A 146 6.02 20.32 1.06
CA ASP A 146 4.68 20.79 1.43
C ASP A 146 3.56 19.79 1.07
N THR A 147 3.94 18.54 0.85
CA THR A 147 3.02 17.44 0.56
C THR A 147 3.24 16.24 1.47
N LEU A 148 2.26 15.34 1.45
CA LEU A 148 2.40 13.98 1.97
C LEU A 148 2.10 12.99 0.86
N VAL A 149 2.87 11.92 0.81
CA VAL A 149 2.70 10.78 -0.09
C VAL A 149 2.33 9.57 0.75
N GLY A 150 1.29 8.84 0.37
CA GLY A 150 0.82 7.71 1.17
C GLY A 150 0.25 6.54 0.38
N CYS A 151 0.18 5.41 1.08
CA CYS A 151 -0.44 4.17 0.63
C CYS A 151 -1.05 3.49 1.84
N GLY A 152 -2.13 2.72 1.65
CA GLY A 152 -2.79 2.06 2.76
C GLY A 152 -3.28 0.66 2.47
N ILE A 153 -3.40 -0.11 3.54
CA ILE A 153 -3.81 -1.51 3.57
C ILE A 153 -5.17 -1.62 4.27
N TYR A 154 -6.05 -2.46 3.74
CA TYR A 154 -7.26 -2.85 4.46
C TYR A 154 -6.92 -3.94 5.46
N LYS A 155 -7.42 -3.79 6.69
CA LYS A 155 -7.31 -4.83 7.72
C LYS A 155 -8.47 -5.79 7.53
N PRO A 156 -8.25 -7.11 7.49
CA PRO A 156 -9.34 -8.09 7.44
C PRO A 156 -10.37 -7.78 8.54
N GLY A 157 -11.65 -7.78 8.17
CA GLY A 157 -12.71 -7.75 9.17
C GLY A 157 -12.56 -8.94 10.12
N LYS A 158 -12.70 -8.70 11.43
CA LYS A 158 -12.85 -9.79 12.40
C LYS A 158 -14.19 -10.49 12.19
#